data_AF-A0AA36HFE9-F1
#
_entry.id   AF-A0AA36HFE9-F1
#
_cell.length_a   1.000
_cell.length_b   1.000
_cell.length_c   1.000
_cell.angle_alpha   90.00
_cell.angle_beta   90.00
_cell.angle_gamma   90.00
#
_symmetry.space_group_name_H-M   'P 1'
#
loop_
_entity.id
_entity.type
_entity.pdbx_description
1 polymer ?
#
loop_
_entity_poly.entity_id
_entity_poly.type
_entity_poly.pdbx_seq_one_letter_code
_entity_poly.pdbx_strand_id
1 'polypeptide(L)'
;MKHTQESSEKLNGRQTLFISKEARTAYYGRRKATGRIASTAQIAGSLVCPYLIYKAVTSRCIDFVPLAPVAFTWIMELHAIIYSIAIDDFYMMLANTIFFCMDGSLLAMFFIFPNDKPYFKVEIS
;
A
#
# COMPACT_ATOMS: atom_id res chain seq x y z
N MET A 1 -30.69 48.28 19.55
CA MET A 1 -29.25 47.97 19.39
C MET A 1 -28.87 46.52 19.77
N LYS A 2 -29.34 45.95 20.90
CA LYS A 2 -29.03 44.54 21.27
C LYS A 2 -29.47 43.48 20.24
N HIS A 3 -30.62 43.67 19.59
CA HIS A 3 -31.19 42.73 18.63
C HIS A 3 -30.38 42.58 17.32
N THR A 4 -29.57 43.59 16.97
CA THR A 4 -28.75 43.60 15.74
C THR A 4 -27.42 42.86 15.96
N GLN A 5 -26.84 42.93 17.16
CA GLN A 5 -25.61 42.21 17.51
C GLN A 5 -25.81 40.69 17.55
N GLU A 6 -26.89 40.23 18.18
CA GLU A 6 -27.18 38.79 18.32
C GLU A 6 -27.47 38.12 16.96
N SER A 7 -28.04 38.88 16.02
CA SER A 7 -28.31 38.41 14.67
C SER A 7 -27.03 38.31 13.83
N SER A 8 -26.07 39.24 13.98
CA SER A 8 -24.74 39.15 13.34
C SER A 8 -23.90 38.01 13.89
N GLU A 9 -23.98 37.72 15.19
CA GLU A 9 -23.23 36.63 15.83
C GLU A 9 -23.75 35.24 15.42
N LYS A 10 -25.08 35.09 15.33
CA LYS A 10 -25.72 33.87 14.79
C LYS A 10 -25.44 33.67 13.30
N LEU A 11 -25.33 34.74 12.51
CA LEU A 11 -24.97 34.64 11.08
C LEU A 11 -23.52 34.20 10.91
N ASN A 12 -22.60 34.79 11.70
CA ASN A 12 -21.18 34.47 11.67
C ASN A 12 -20.94 33.02 12.12
N GLY A 13 -21.58 32.57 13.20
CA GLY A 13 -21.51 31.18 13.66
C GLY A 13 -22.03 30.16 12.64
N ARG A 14 -23.10 30.50 11.89
CA ARG A 14 -23.61 29.65 10.80
C ARG A 14 -22.64 29.59 9.62
N GLN A 15 -22.04 30.71 9.23
CA GLN A 15 -21.03 30.73 8.16
C GLN A 15 -19.81 29.86 8.52
N THR A 16 -19.28 29.99 9.74
CA THR A 16 -18.14 29.19 10.20
C THR A 16 -18.45 27.68 10.22
N LEU A 17 -19.68 27.31 10.62
CA LEU A 17 -20.10 25.91 10.62
C LEU A 17 -20.22 25.33 9.20
N PHE A 18 -20.70 26.12 8.24
CA PHE A 18 -20.80 25.71 6.84
C PHE A 18 -19.41 25.51 6.22
N ILE A 19 -18.49 26.45 6.43
CA ILE A 19 -17.09 26.34 5.97
C ILE A 19 -16.41 25.10 6.60
N SER A 20 -16.64 24.83 7.88
CA SER A 20 -16.09 23.63 8.55
C SER A 20 -16.64 22.32 7.97
N LYS A 21 -17.91 22.29 7.57
CA LYS A 21 -18.53 21.11 6.95
C LYS A 21 -18.01 20.88 5.53
N GLU A 22 -17.95 21.92 4.71
CA GLU A 22 -17.38 21.82 3.36
C GLU A 22 -15.90 21.43 3.39
N ALA A 23 -15.12 22.02 4.30
CA ALA A 23 -13.71 21.64 4.50
C ALA A 23 -13.58 20.17 4.91
N ARG A 24 -14.43 19.67 5.81
CA ARG A 24 -14.45 18.24 6.20
C ARG A 24 -14.83 17.34 5.04
N THR A 25 -15.85 17.69 4.26
CA THR A 25 -16.30 16.89 3.12
C THR A 25 -15.25 16.86 2.01
N ALA A 26 -14.62 17.99 1.70
CA ALA A 26 -13.52 18.07 0.73
C ALA A 26 -12.27 17.30 1.20
N TYR A 27 -12.00 17.29 2.51
CA TYR A 27 -10.90 16.54 3.10
C TYR A 27 -11.17 15.02 3.07
N TYR A 28 -12.39 14.59 3.38
CA TYR A 28 -12.83 13.19 3.23
C TYR A 28 -12.83 12.72 1.77
N GLY A 29 -13.29 13.57 0.85
CA GLY A 29 -13.29 13.30 -0.59
C GLY A 29 -11.88 13.09 -1.13
N ARG A 30 -10.92 13.93 -0.73
CA ARG A 30 -9.50 13.76 -1.07
C ARG A 30 -8.90 12.47 -0.50
N ARG A 31 -9.18 12.13 0.76
CA ARG A 31 -8.71 10.87 1.36
C ARG A 31 -9.16 9.64 0.57
N LYS A 32 -10.43 9.58 0.20
CA LYS A 32 -10.98 8.47 -0.61
C LYS A 32 -10.34 8.41 -2.01
N ALA A 33 -10.13 9.55 -2.66
CA ALA A 33 -9.48 9.58 -3.97
C ALA A 33 -8.02 9.13 -3.90
N THR A 34 -7.25 9.65 -2.92
CA THR A 34 -5.86 9.24 -2.71
C THR A 34 -5.75 7.76 -2.38
N GLY A 35 -6.61 7.22 -1.50
CA GLY A 35 -6.61 5.79 -1.18
C GLY A 35 -6.94 4.90 -2.38
N ARG A 36 -7.84 5.34 -3.28
CA ARG A 36 -8.14 4.63 -4.53
C ARG A 36 -6.97 4.67 -5.52
N ILE A 37 -6.29 5.81 -5.65
CA ILE A 37 -5.12 5.93 -6.53
C ILE A 37 -3.96 5.10 -5.98
N ALA A 38 -3.72 5.14 -4.67
CA ALA A 38 -2.69 4.35 -4.00
C ALA A 38 -2.93 2.85 -4.18
N SER A 39 -4.16 2.38 -3.91
CA SER A 39 -4.52 0.97 -4.13
C SER A 39 -4.44 0.55 -5.59
N THR A 40 -4.82 1.42 -6.53
CA THR A 40 -4.67 1.12 -7.97
C THR A 40 -3.20 1.02 -8.38
N ALA A 41 -2.35 1.93 -7.88
CA ALA A 41 -0.92 1.90 -8.12
C ALA A 41 -0.26 0.67 -7.50
N GLN A 42 -0.69 0.27 -6.29
CA GLN A 42 -0.24 -0.97 -5.66
C GLN A 42 -0.68 -2.20 -6.44
N ILE A 43 -1.93 -2.27 -6.91
CA ILE A 43 -2.41 -3.38 -7.76
C ILE A 43 -1.65 -3.43 -9.08
N ALA A 44 -1.39 -2.29 -9.71
CA ALA A 44 -0.57 -2.24 -10.93
C ALA A 44 0.86 -2.70 -10.68
N GLY A 45 1.47 -2.27 -9.57
CA GLY A 45 2.77 -2.76 -9.11
C GLY A 45 2.76 -4.24 -8.73
N SER A 46 1.63 -4.74 -8.20
CA SER A 46 1.45 -6.13 -7.80
C SER A 46 1.62 -7.07 -8.97
N LEU A 47 1.20 -6.70 -10.18
CA LEU A 47 1.26 -7.57 -11.36
C LEU A 47 2.68 -8.03 -11.70
N VAL A 48 3.69 -7.28 -11.27
CA VAL A 48 5.10 -7.67 -11.38
C VAL A 48 5.39 -8.91 -10.52
N CYS A 49 4.77 -9.04 -9.34
CA CYS A 49 5.02 -10.14 -8.40
C CYS A 49 4.55 -11.51 -8.92
N PRO A 50 3.30 -11.73 -9.41
CA PRO A 50 2.87 -12.97 -10.03
C PRO A 50 3.74 -13.37 -11.22
N TYR A 51 4.19 -12.40 -12.03
CA TYR A 51 5.09 -12.68 -13.14
C TYR A 51 6.45 -13.18 -12.67
N LEU A 52 7.02 -12.57 -11.61
CA LEU A 52 8.28 -13.00 -11.01
C LEU A 52 8.14 -14.37 -10.32
N ILE A 53 7.04 -14.63 -9.62
CA ILE A 53 6.72 -15.95 -9.04
C ILE A 53 6.61 -17.00 -10.16
N TYR A 54 5.87 -16.71 -11.22
CA TYR A 54 5.72 -17.61 -12.37
C TYR A 54 7.09 -17.94 -12.98
N LYS A 55 7.94 -16.92 -13.18
CA LYS A 55 9.30 -17.08 -13.73
C LYS A 55 10.21 -17.86 -12.78
N ALA A 56 10.12 -17.64 -11.47
CA ALA A 56 10.87 -18.38 -10.46
C ALA A 56 10.46 -19.87 -10.42
N VAL A 57 9.16 -20.15 -10.50
CA VAL A 57 8.62 -21.52 -10.52
C VAL A 57 8.99 -22.25 -11.82
N THR A 58 8.86 -21.59 -12.98
CA THR A 58 9.25 -22.19 -14.28
C THR A 58 10.77 -22.40 -14.39
N SER A 59 11.57 -21.49 -13.83
CA SER A 59 13.04 -21.57 -13.89
C SER A 59 13.65 -22.39 -12.74
N ARG A 60 12.87 -22.76 -11.72
CA ARG A 60 13.30 -23.38 -10.45
C ARG A 60 14.50 -22.67 -9.79
N CYS A 61 14.61 -21.36 -9.96
CA CYS A 61 15.74 -20.54 -9.53
C CYS A 61 15.29 -19.08 -9.37
N ILE A 62 15.79 -18.39 -8.35
CA ILE A 62 15.38 -17.03 -7.96
C ILE A 62 16.53 -16.00 -8.18
N ASP A 63 17.52 -16.30 -9.03
CA ASP A 63 18.62 -15.38 -9.38
C ASP A 63 18.20 -14.02 -9.95
N PHE A 64 16.95 -13.89 -10.43
CA PHE A 64 16.47 -12.68 -11.09
C PHE A 64 15.85 -11.65 -10.14
N VAL A 65 15.53 -12.03 -8.91
CA VAL A 65 14.84 -11.16 -7.96
C VAL A 65 15.81 -10.84 -6.83
N PRO A 66 16.18 -9.57 -6.61
CA PRO A 66 17.08 -9.25 -5.51
C PRO A 66 16.32 -9.37 -4.18
N LEU A 67 16.85 -10.16 -3.24
CA LEU A 67 16.25 -10.38 -1.92
C LEU A 67 16.02 -9.07 -1.15
N ALA A 68 16.96 -8.13 -1.25
CA ALA A 68 16.94 -6.86 -0.53
C ALA A 68 15.69 -5.99 -0.83
N PRO A 69 15.32 -5.70 -2.10
CA PRO A 69 14.10 -4.96 -2.41
C PRO A 69 12.82 -5.69 -2.00
N VAL A 70 12.77 -7.03 -2.06
CA VAL A 70 11.59 -7.81 -1.60
C VAL A 70 11.43 -7.72 -0.08
N ALA A 71 12.52 -7.85 0.67
CA ALA A 71 12.48 -7.67 2.13
C ALA A 71 12.13 -6.22 2.51
N PHE A 72 12.61 -5.24 1.73
CA PHE A 72 12.29 -3.83 1.94
C PHE A 72 10.80 -3.53 1.68
N THR A 73 10.23 -4.01 0.57
CA THR A 73 8.80 -3.84 0.30
C THR A 73 7.94 -4.50 1.36
N TRP A 74 8.33 -5.69 1.84
CA TRP A 74 7.63 -6.37 2.93
C TRP A 74 7.57 -5.53 4.22
N ILE A 75 8.68 -4.86 4.60
CA ILE A 75 8.71 -3.93 5.75
C ILE A 75 7.85 -2.69 5.50
N MET A 76 7.87 -2.15 4.28
CA MET A 76 7.05 -0.98 3.90
C MET A 76 5.55 -1.30 3.94
N GLU A 77 5.15 -2.49 3.52
CA GLU A 77 3.76 -2.95 3.61
C GLU A 77 3.32 -3.14 5.07
N LEU A 78 4.20 -3.68 5.94
CA LEU A 78 3.94 -3.74 7.38
C LEU A 78 3.75 -2.35 8.00
N HIS A 79 4.59 -1.38 7.60
CA HIS A 79 4.46 0.01 8.03
C HIS A 79 3.11 0.61 7.59
N ALA A 80 2.69 0.31 6.37
CA ALA A 80 1.41 0.77 5.84
C ALA A 80 0.20 0.16 6.57
N ILE A 81 0.28 -1.11 6.99
CA ILE A 81 -0.75 -1.75 7.84
C ILE A 81 -0.86 -1.04 9.19
N ILE A 82 0.26 -0.83 9.89
CA ILE A 82 0.28 -0.13 11.19
C ILE A 82 -0.26 1.29 11.05
N TYR A 83 0.15 2.00 10.00
CA TYR A 83 -0.36 3.34 9.71
C TYR A 83 -1.87 3.34 9.44
N SER A 84 -2.38 2.34 8.71
CA SER A 84 -3.81 2.21 8.40
C SER A 84 -4.65 2.01 9.66
N ILE A 85 -4.14 1.29 10.66
CA ILE A 85 -4.79 1.14 11.98
C ILE A 85 -4.87 2.49 12.70
N ALA A 86 -3.81 3.30 12.65
CA ALA A 86 -3.77 4.60 13.32
C ALA A 86 -4.76 5.62 12.73
N ILE A 87 -5.13 5.49 11.46
CA ILE A 87 -6.06 6.39 10.76
C ILE A 87 -7.47 5.81 10.58
N ASP A 88 -7.72 4.59 11.09
CA ASP A 88 -8.99 3.85 10.97
C ASP A 88 -9.45 3.64 9.50
N ASP A 89 -8.49 3.42 8.58
CA ASP A 89 -8.77 3.17 7.16
C ASP A 89 -8.73 1.67 6.85
N PHE A 90 -9.91 1.03 6.95
CA PHE A 90 -10.06 -0.41 6.70
C PHE A 90 -9.72 -0.82 5.27
N TYR A 91 -9.98 0.05 4.27
CA TYR A 91 -9.69 -0.27 2.87
C TYR A 91 -8.19 -0.31 2.61
N MET A 92 -7.46 0.64 3.18
CA MET A 92 -6.00 0.69 3.07
C MET A 92 -5.36 -0.46 3.85
N MET A 93 -5.87 -0.77 5.05
CA MET A 93 -5.39 -1.89 5.86
C MET A 93 -5.55 -3.23 5.14
N LEU A 94 -6.73 -3.49 4.56
CA LEU A 94 -7.02 -4.74 3.86
C LEU A 94 -6.14 -4.93 2.63
N ALA A 95 -5.98 -3.86 1.83
CA ALA A 95 -5.11 -3.90 0.64
C ALA A 95 -3.66 -4.25 1.03
N ASN A 96 -3.05 -3.48 1.95
CA ASN A 96 -1.66 -3.68 2.37
C ASN A 96 -1.44 -5.03 3.06
N THR A 97 -2.46 -5.57 3.75
CA THR A 97 -2.38 -6.90 4.36
C THR A 97 -2.29 -8.01 3.30
N ILE A 98 -3.06 -7.90 2.22
CA ILE A 98 -2.99 -8.86 1.10
C ILE A 98 -1.61 -8.80 0.43
N PHE A 99 -1.06 -7.59 0.24
CA PHE A 99 0.27 -7.38 -0.29
C PHE A 99 1.37 -7.95 0.60
N PHE A 100 1.28 -7.70 1.90
CA PHE A 100 2.18 -8.26 2.90
C PHE A 100 2.22 -9.80 2.85
N CYS A 101 1.07 -10.45 2.67
CA CYS A 101 1.01 -11.91 2.50
C CYS A 101 1.65 -12.39 1.18
N MET A 102 1.42 -11.67 0.07
CA MET A 102 2.06 -12.00 -1.22
C MET A 102 3.58 -11.86 -1.16
N ASP A 103 4.08 -10.72 -0.69
CA ASP A 103 5.52 -10.45 -0.56
C ASP A 103 6.17 -11.40 0.45
N GLY A 104 5.49 -11.72 1.56
CA GLY A 104 5.95 -12.71 2.53
C GLY A 104 6.07 -14.12 1.95
N SER A 105 5.14 -14.51 1.06
CA SER A 105 5.19 -15.80 0.36
C SER A 105 6.37 -15.86 -0.63
N LEU A 106 6.64 -14.75 -1.32
CA LEU A 106 7.83 -14.58 -2.16
C LEU A 106 9.12 -14.67 -1.34
N LEU A 107 9.17 -13.99 -0.20
CA LEU A 107 10.31 -14.03 0.72
C LEU A 107 10.55 -15.46 1.24
N ALA A 108 9.48 -16.20 1.56
CA ALA A 108 9.58 -17.61 1.95
C ALA A 108 10.12 -18.50 0.82
N MET A 109 9.75 -18.24 -0.45
CA MET A 109 10.28 -18.97 -1.60
C MET A 109 11.81 -18.83 -1.76
N PHE A 110 12.40 -17.68 -1.39
CA PHE A 110 13.85 -17.51 -1.37
C PHE A 110 14.57 -18.44 -0.38
N PHE A 111 13.90 -18.87 0.69
CA PHE A 111 14.46 -19.82 1.65
C PHE A 111 14.29 -21.29 1.23
N ILE A 112 13.35 -21.57 0.32
CA ILE A 112 13.01 -22.93 -0.12
C ILE A 112 13.73 -23.29 -1.43
N PHE A 113 13.81 -22.36 -2.38
CA PHE A 113 14.47 -22.60 -3.67
C PHE A 113 15.92 -22.14 -3.65
N PRO A 114 16.86 -22.91 -4.21
CA PRO A 114 18.24 -22.49 -4.34
C PRO A 114 18.31 -21.22 -5.21
N ASN A 115 19.12 -20.25 -4.77
CA ASN A 115 19.32 -19.01 -5.51
C ASN A 115 20.06 -19.30 -6.83
N ASP A 116 21.10 -20.13 -6.76
CA ASP A 116 21.90 -20.52 -7.92
C ASP A 116 21.23 -21.57 -8.81
N LYS A 117 21.28 -21.37 -10.13
CA LYS A 117 21.15 -22.47 -11.09
C LYS A 117 22.28 -23.48 -10.84
N PRO A 118 22.04 -24.80 -10.84
CA PRO A 118 23.14 -25.76 -10.80
C PRO A 118 24.02 -25.48 -12.02
N TYR A 119 25.21 -24.96 -11.79
CA TYR A 119 26.26 -24.88 -12.81
C TYR A 119 26.51 -26.31 -13.25
N PHE A 120 25.98 -26.68 -14.42
CA PHE A 120 26.41 -27.91 -15.09
C PHE A 120 27.86 -27.65 -15.46
N LYS A 121 28.77 -28.07 -14.57
CA LYS A 121 30.19 -28.09 -14.82
C LYS A 121 30.38 -29.07 -15.96
N VAL A 122 30.39 -28.56 -17.19
CA VAL A 122 30.81 -29.34 -18.35
C VAL A 122 32.29 -29.62 -18.12
N GLU A 123 32.60 -30.76 -17.50
CA GLU A 123 33.92 -31.36 -17.61
C GLU A 123 34.12 -31.69 -19.09
N ILE A 124 34.81 -30.78 -19.78
CA ILE A 124 35.37 -31.06 -21.10
C ILE A 124 36.52 -32.02 -20.81
N SER A 125 36.27 -33.31 -21.07
CA SER A 125 37.29 -34.36 -21.11
C SER A 125 38.10 -34.30 -22.39
#